data_AF-A0AA91YCE1-F1
#
_entry.id   AF-A0AA91YCE1-F1
#
_cell.length_a   1.000
_cell.length_b   1.000
_cell.length_c   1.000
_cell.angle_alpha   90.00
_cell.angle_beta   90.00
_cell.angle_gamma   90.00
#
_symmetry.space_group_name_H-M   'P 1'
#
loop_
_entity.id
_entity.type
_entity.pdbx_description
1 polymer ?
#
loop_
_entity_poly.entity_id
_entity_poly.type
_entity_poly.pdbx_seq_one_letter_code
_entity_poly.pdbx_strand_id
1 'polypeptide(L)' 'VALIRATGINIVSTPKGYILNEEVCESRLIKTIACKHSKEFIEDELNIIVDEGETVLTVIVEHSVYGQLTRK' A
#
# COMPACT_ATOMS: atom_id res chain seq x y z
N VAL A 1 6.69 -16.95 23.26
CA VAL A 1 5.53 -16.16 22.76
C VAL A 1 5.24 -14.90 23.57
N ALA A 2 5.49 -14.85 24.89
CA ALA A 2 5.29 -13.64 25.70
C ALA A 2 6.16 -12.45 25.27
N LEU A 3 7.40 -12.69 24.83
CA LEU A 3 8.29 -11.66 24.33
C LEU A 3 7.76 -10.99 23.05
N ILE A 4 7.20 -11.77 22.12
CA ILE A 4 6.65 -11.28 20.85
C ILE A 4 5.34 -10.49 21.08
N ARG A 5 4.56 -10.86 22.10
CA ARG A 5 3.40 -10.06 22.55
C ARG A 5 3.84 -8.73 23.16
N ALA A 6 4.98 -8.70 23.87
CA ALA A 6 5.54 -7.49 24.46
C ALA A 6 6.18 -6.55 23.42
N THR A 7 6.53 -7.04 22.22
CA THR A 7 7.03 -6.21 21.11
C THR A 7 5.92 -5.50 20.32
N GLY A 8 4.68 -5.48 20.81
CA GLY A 8 3.57 -4.73 20.21
C GLY A 8 2.84 -5.45 19.07
N ILE A 9 3.18 -6.72 18.80
CA ILE A 9 2.51 -7.53 17.78
C ILE A 9 1.27 -8.17 18.42
N ASN A 10 0.08 -7.87 17.89
CA ASN A 10 -1.20 -8.35 18.43
C ASN A 10 -1.40 -9.84 18.13
N ILE A 11 -0.85 -10.71 18.97
CA ILE A 11 -0.98 -12.17 18.88
C ILE A 11 -1.97 -12.66 19.91
N VAL A 12 -3.09 -13.20 19.44
CA VAL A 12 -4.15 -13.78 20.28
C VAL A 12 -3.90 -15.28 20.45
N SER A 13 -3.83 -15.73 21.70
CA SER A 13 -3.76 -17.16 22.01
C SER A 13 -5.18 -17.72 22.06
N THR A 14 -5.51 -18.61 21.13
CA THR A 14 -6.77 -19.37 21.15
C THR A 14 -6.49 -20.82 21.54
N PRO A 15 -7.47 -21.57 22.07
CA PRO A 15 -7.28 -22.98 22.42
C PRO A 15 -6.86 -23.88 21.24
N LYS A 16 -7.02 -23.41 20.00
CA LYS A 16 -6.65 -24.13 18.76
C LYS A 16 -5.36 -23.63 18.12
N GLY A 17 -4.67 -22.65 18.71
CA GLY A 17 -3.43 -22.08 18.16
C GLY A 17 -3.30 -20.59 18.38
N TYR A 18 -2.23 -20.01 17.84
CA TYR A 18 -1.97 -18.58 17.89
C TYR A 18 -2.50 -17.93 16.61
N ILE A 19 -3.29 -16.87 16.77
CA ILE A 19 -3.79 -16.06 15.67
C ILE A 19 -3.03 -14.74 15.72
N LEU A 20 -2.42 -14.36 14.60
CA LEU A 20 -1.91 -13.02 14.40
C LEU A 20 -3.10 -12.14 14.01
N ASN A 21 -3.55 -11.27 14.92
CA ASN A 21 -4.53 -10.25 14.58
C ASN A 21 -3.77 -9.14 13.84
N GLU A 22 -3.82 -9.20 12.51
CA GLU A 22 -3.36 -8.11 11.66
C GLU A 22 -4.34 -6.93 11.72
N GLU A 23 -4.38 -6.23 12.86
CA GLU A 23 -4.75 -4.79 12.88
C GLU A 23 -3.67 -3.93 12.17
N VAL A 24 -2.74 -4.56 11.46
CA VAL A 24 -1.73 -3.96 10.58
C VAL A 24 -2.37 -3.25 9.37
N CYS A 25 -3.66 -3.46 9.12
CA CYS A 25 -4.39 -2.67 8.13
C CYS A 25 -4.60 -1.20 8.56
N GLU A 26 -4.46 -0.83 9.83
CA GLU A 26 -4.59 0.58 10.24
C GLU A 26 -3.33 1.42 10.00
N SER A 27 -2.17 0.80 9.73
CA SER A 27 -0.90 1.53 9.57
C SER A 27 -0.41 1.66 8.13
N ARG A 28 -1.19 1.26 7.11
CA ARG A 28 -0.82 1.52 5.71
C ARG A 28 -1.18 2.96 5.37
N LEU A 29 -0.17 3.82 5.32
CA LEU A 29 -0.31 5.20 4.89
C LEU A 29 -0.64 5.24 3.40
N ILE A 30 -1.92 5.41 3.08
CA ILE A 30 -2.37 5.61 1.70
C ILE A 30 -2.32 7.10 1.40
N LYS A 31 -1.53 7.49 0.40
CA LYS A 31 -1.45 8.86 -0.10
C LYS A 31 -1.69 8.89 -1.59
N THR A 32 -2.29 9.99 -2.05
CA THR A 32 -2.40 10.31 -3.48
C THR A 32 -1.35 11.36 -3.79
N ILE A 33 -0.52 11.10 -4.80
CA ILE A 33 0.53 12.01 -5.25
C ILE A 33 0.16 12.48 -6.66
N ALA A 34 0.24 13.79 -6.89
CA ALA A 34 0.06 14.37 -8.22
C ALA A 34 1.39 14.35 -8.97
N CYS A 35 1.48 13.56 -10.04
CA CYS A 35 2.69 13.43 -10.85
C CYS A 35 2.44 13.90 -12.28
N LYS A 36 3.50 14.33 -12.97
CA LYS A 36 3.48 14.67 -14.38
C LYS A 36 4.78 14.22 -15.03
N HIS A 37 4.69 13.23 -15.90
CA HIS A 37 5.83 12.66 -16.61
C HIS A 37 5.46 12.43 -18.09
N SER A 38 6.48 12.29 -18.95
CA SER A 38 6.28 11.83 -20.33
C SER A 38 6.10 10.31 -20.37
N LYS A 39 5.62 9.75 -21.48
CA LYS A 39 5.37 8.29 -21.63
C LYS A 39 6.62 7.43 -21.41
N GLU A 40 7.79 7.98 -21.74
CA GLU A 40 9.08 7.30 -21.63
C GLU A 40 9.51 7.06 -20.18
N PHE A 41 8.99 7.85 -19.24
CA PHE A 41 9.36 7.79 -17.81
C PHE A 41 8.37 7.00 -16.95
N ILE A 42 7.38 6.34 -17.55
CA ILE A 42 6.38 5.56 -16.80
C ILE A 42 7.05 4.43 -16.01
N GLU A 43 7.98 3.73 -16.66
CA GLU A 43 8.69 2.61 -16.05
C GLU A 43 9.56 3.08 -14.88
N ASP A 44 10.35 4.15 -15.10
CA ASP A 44 11.21 4.73 -14.06
C ASP A 44 10.39 5.19 -12.85
N GLU A 45 9.28 5.91 -13.06
CA GLU A 45 8.45 6.40 -11.96
C GLU A 45 7.88 5.26 -11.11
N LEU A 46 7.33 4.23 -11.74
CA LEU A 46 6.75 3.09 -11.03
C LEU A 46 7.82 2.26 -10.31
N ASN A 47 8.98 2.08 -10.93
CA ASN A 47 10.10 1.36 -10.33
C ASN A 47 10.64 2.09 -9.10
N ILE A 48 10.77 3.43 -9.14
CA ILE A 48 11.19 4.22 -7.98
C ILE A 48 10.27 3.96 -6.78
N ILE A 49 8.94 3.93 -7.00
CA ILE A 49 7.98 3.67 -5.92
C ILE A 49 8.19 2.27 -5.32
N VAL A 50 8.44 1.27 -6.16
CA VAL A 50 8.68 -0.11 -5.72
C VAL A 50 10.04 -0.28 -5.02
N ASP A 51 11.07 0.39 -5.51
CA ASP A 51 12.42 0.36 -4.96
C ASP A 51 12.47 0.98 -3.55
N GLU A 52 11.65 2.00 -3.28
CA GLU A 52 11.45 2.59 -1.94
C GLU A 52 10.56 1.73 -1.03
N GLY A 53 10.11 0.56 -1.50
CA GLY A 53 9.30 -0.39 -0.72
C GLY A 53 7.82 -0.02 -0.63
N GLU A 54 7.36 0.94 -1.44
CA GLU A 54 5.95 1.31 -1.53
C GLU A 54 5.21 0.42 -2.55
N THR A 55 3.88 0.55 -2.60
CA THR A 55 3.04 -0.20 -3.53
C THR A 55 2.07 0.72 -4.24
N VAL A 56 2.08 0.69 -5.57
CA VAL A 56 1.14 1.45 -6.41
C VAL A 56 -0.23 0.78 -6.37
N LEU A 57 -1.19 1.45 -5.72
CA LEU A 57 -2.57 0.97 -5.58
C LEU A 57 -3.41 1.25 -6.83
N THR A 58 -3.36 2.48 -7.34
CA THR A 58 -4.16 2.90 -8.50
C THR A 58 -3.50 4.10 -9.18
N VAL A 59 -3.82 4.29 -10.46
CA VAL A 59 -3.42 5.45 -11.24
C VAL A 59 -4.69 6.15 -11.74
N ILE A 60 -4.71 7.46 -11.57
CA ILE A 60 -5.82 8.33 -11.92
C ILE A 60 -5.33 9.31 -13.00
N VAL A 61 -5.99 9.34 -14.15
CA VAL A 61 -5.64 10.23 -15.26
C VAL A 61 -6.82 11.12 -15.63
N GLU A 62 -6.58 12.42 -15.72
CA GLU A 62 -7.56 13.39 -16.21
C GLU A 62 -7.49 13.47 -17.75
N HIS A 63 -8.63 13.27 -18.41
CA HIS A 63 -8.78 13.24 -19.86
C HIS A 63 -9.89 14.20 -20.32
N SER A 64 -9.60 15.03 -21.33
CA SER A 64 -10.50 16.11 -21.78
C SER A 64 -11.90 15.66 -22.22
N VAL A 65 -12.02 14.44 -22.76
CA VAL A 65 -13.30 13.87 -23.22
C VAL A 65 -13.98 13.00 -22.16
N TYR A 66 -13.20 12.33 -21.30
CA TYR A 66 -13.70 11.27 -20.41
C TYR A 66 -13.69 11.67 -18.93
N GLY A 67 -13.20 12.86 -18.60
CA GLY A 67 -13.00 13.28 -17.22
C GLY A 67 -11.93 12.44 -16.55
N GLN A 68 -12.23 11.82 -15.42
CA GLN A 68 -11.28 11.06 -14.63
C GLN A 68 -11.31 9.56 -15.00
N LEU A 69 -10.19 9.04 -15.50
CA LEU A 69 -9.99 7.62 -15.76
C LEU A 69 -9.30 6.98 -14.55
N THR A 70 -9.95 5.96 -13.98
CA THR A 70 -9.37 5.10 -12.94
C THR A 70 -9.65 3.64 -13.29
N ARG A 71 -8.71 2.76 -12.96
CA ARG A 71 -8.95 1.31 -13.01
C ARG A 71 -9.81 0.91 -11.78
N LYS A 72 -10.82 0.08 -11.99
CA LYS A 72 -11.69 -0.50 -10.95
C LYS A 72 -11.15 -1.84 -10.46
#